data_AF-A0A8J3J6S8-F1
#
_entry.id   AF-A0A8J3J6S8-F1
#
_cell.length_a   1.000
_cell.length_b   1.000
_cell.length_c   1.000
_cell.angle_alpha   90.00
_cell.angle_beta   90.00
_cell.angle_gamma   90.00
#
_symmetry.space_group_name_H-M   'P 1'
#
loop_
_entity.id
_entity.type
_entity.pdbx_description
1 polymer ?
#
loop_
_entity_poly.entity_id
_entity_poly.type
_entity_poly.pdbx_seq_one_letter_code
_entity_poly.pdbx_strand_id
1 'polypeptide(L)'
;MQKFIYREHMAKLVAKENQSFAAEVDLATFGQRLRHLRGQAGLTLAELGRRVGRAPSALSQLENGKAEPKLSLLTALAGELGCTLDDLLSAEPPTRRAQLELALDAAQRDPLYAGLGLPGLRVGRRVPTDVLEHLVGLYTELKRRDSRPTGTPEEARIANAELRREMRERNNYFAGIERLAGQALEAVGYSGGAVSEGLLLALVAHNGFTLRYVADLPRSVRSVTDLRHRRIYLARASFGMHTPRTVLLQTLGHFLLGHDQPRDFADWLRQRVEANYFAAAVLIPERSAVSYLRTAKQAKDLSVEDLRDVFATSYEMAAHRFTNLATEHLGLRCHFTKSDESGIIYKAYANDGLVFPTDATGAIEGQRMCRYWSGRQVFNAPDRFSIHYQYTDKPNGTHWCAAYVDPSRERNFAITLGVPYEDSRWFRGRDTTNTAKSACPDGECCRRPPADLARRWDQFAWPSARAHSHVLAALPPGTFPGVDETDVYTFLDRHAQS
;
A
#
# COMPACT_ATOMS: atom_id res chain seq x y z
N MET A 1 -24.61 28.57 -44.26
CA MET A 1 -24.12 27.32 -43.63
C MET A 1 -23.26 27.58 -42.39
N GLN A 2 -22.24 28.46 -42.47
CA GLN A 2 -21.29 28.74 -41.37
C GLN A 2 -21.92 29.41 -40.12
N LYS A 3 -22.91 30.32 -40.29
CA LYS A 3 -23.69 30.90 -39.17
C LYS A 3 -24.59 29.88 -38.43
N PHE A 4 -24.97 28.79 -39.09
CA PHE A 4 -25.82 27.74 -38.50
C PHE A 4 -24.97 26.77 -37.67
N ILE A 5 -23.81 26.38 -38.22
CA ILE A 5 -22.81 25.55 -37.55
C ILE A 5 -22.26 26.26 -36.30
N TYR A 6 -21.98 27.57 -36.35
CA TYR A 6 -21.51 28.33 -35.18
C TYR A 6 -22.53 28.37 -34.05
N ARG A 7 -23.83 28.42 -34.39
CA ARG A 7 -24.94 28.48 -33.43
C ARG A 7 -25.19 27.13 -32.74
N GLU A 8 -25.06 26.03 -33.49
CA GLU A 8 -25.07 24.66 -32.93
C GLU A 8 -23.84 24.38 -32.06
N HIS A 9 -22.66 24.85 -32.48
CA HIS A 9 -21.42 24.66 -31.72
C HIS A 9 -21.43 25.46 -30.41
N MET A 10 -21.93 26.69 -30.44
CA MET A 10 -22.17 27.50 -29.22
C MET A 10 -23.24 26.89 -28.32
N ALA A 11 -24.32 26.33 -28.87
CA ALA A 11 -25.33 25.64 -28.07
C ALA A 11 -24.77 24.38 -27.38
N LYS A 12 -23.88 23.65 -28.05
CA LYS A 12 -23.17 22.49 -27.49
C LYS A 12 -22.15 22.89 -26.42
N LEU A 13 -21.43 24.00 -26.59
CA LEU A 13 -20.51 24.56 -25.59
C LEU A 13 -21.26 25.01 -24.33
N VAL A 14 -22.36 25.76 -24.47
CA VAL A 14 -23.21 26.18 -23.34
C VAL A 14 -23.89 25.00 -22.66
N ALA A 15 -24.27 23.96 -23.41
CA ALA A 15 -24.78 22.72 -22.83
C ALA A 15 -23.69 21.94 -22.05
N LYS A 16 -22.45 21.98 -22.53
CA LYS A 16 -21.29 21.32 -21.89
C LYS A 16 -20.81 22.08 -20.64
N GLU A 17 -20.84 23.41 -20.65
CA GLU A 17 -20.61 24.25 -19.45
C GLU A 17 -21.72 24.07 -18.41
N ASN A 18 -22.99 23.98 -18.82
CA ASN A 18 -24.10 23.64 -17.91
C ASN A 18 -23.95 22.22 -17.31
N GLN A 19 -23.40 21.27 -18.07
CA GLN A 19 -23.12 19.91 -17.58
C GLN A 19 -21.91 19.86 -16.65
N SER A 20 -20.86 20.66 -16.89
CA SER A 20 -19.67 20.69 -16.01
C SER A 20 -19.91 21.48 -14.73
N PHE A 21 -20.74 22.52 -14.75
CA PHE A 21 -21.10 23.31 -13.56
C PHE A 21 -21.99 22.52 -12.58
N ALA A 22 -22.86 21.65 -13.10
CA ALA A 22 -23.74 20.80 -12.30
C ALA A 22 -23.00 19.67 -11.55
N ALA A 23 -21.81 19.28 -12.01
CA ALA A 23 -21.01 18.23 -11.37
C ALA A 23 -20.35 18.66 -10.05
N GLU A 24 -20.27 19.97 -9.77
CA GLU A 24 -19.71 20.53 -8.53
C GLU A 24 -20.76 20.82 -7.45
N VAL A 25 -22.06 20.81 -7.78
CA VAL A 25 -23.13 21.17 -6.83
C VAL A 25 -23.67 19.92 -6.14
N ASP A 26 -23.50 19.81 -4.82
CA ASP A 26 -24.19 18.80 -4.03
C ASP A 26 -25.70 19.07 -4.02
N LEU A 27 -26.42 18.30 -4.86
CA LEU A 27 -27.88 18.40 -5.04
C LEU A 27 -28.64 18.23 -3.72
N ALA A 28 -28.12 17.46 -2.77
CA ALA A 28 -28.77 17.26 -1.48
C ALA A 28 -28.67 18.52 -0.61
N THR A 29 -27.49 19.14 -0.56
CA THR A 29 -27.28 20.41 0.14
C THR A 29 -28.06 21.55 -0.51
N PHE A 30 -28.06 21.63 -1.85
CA PHE A 30 -28.89 22.56 -2.61
C PHE A 30 -30.38 22.42 -2.25
N GLY A 31 -30.91 21.19 -2.24
CA GLY A 31 -32.31 20.94 -1.90
C GLY A 31 -32.70 21.43 -0.51
N GLN A 32 -31.82 21.23 0.47
CA GLN A 32 -32.00 21.73 1.84
C GLN A 32 -31.95 23.27 1.92
N ARG A 33 -31.06 23.93 1.16
CA ARG A 33 -30.99 25.40 1.08
C ARG A 33 -32.24 25.99 0.44
N LEU A 34 -32.69 25.40 -0.67
CA LEU A 34 -33.93 25.80 -1.34
C LEU A 34 -35.12 25.71 -0.37
N ARG A 35 -35.23 24.60 0.36
CA ARG A 35 -36.27 24.41 1.38
C ARG A 35 -36.20 25.43 2.51
N HIS A 36 -34.99 25.74 2.98
CA HIS A 36 -34.76 26.71 4.04
C HIS A 36 -35.15 28.12 3.62
N LEU A 37 -34.66 28.59 2.47
CA LEU A 37 -34.93 29.92 1.92
C LEU A 37 -36.42 30.08 1.59
N ARG A 38 -37.06 29.04 1.02
CA ARG A 38 -38.52 29.04 0.83
C ARG A 38 -39.26 29.18 2.16
N GLY A 39 -38.78 28.48 3.20
CA GLY A 39 -39.33 28.58 4.56
C GLY A 39 -39.20 29.99 5.16
N GLN A 40 -38.04 30.63 4.99
CA GLN A 40 -37.81 32.01 5.43
C GLN A 40 -38.70 33.02 4.69
N ALA A 41 -38.92 32.80 3.40
CA ALA A 41 -39.85 33.60 2.59
C ALA A 41 -41.34 33.32 2.90
N GLY A 42 -41.65 32.36 3.78
CA GLY A 42 -43.03 32.01 4.16
C GLY A 42 -43.85 31.36 3.03
N LEU A 43 -43.21 30.87 1.97
CA LEU A 43 -43.89 30.36 0.78
C LEU A 43 -44.15 28.86 0.88
N THR A 44 -45.30 28.41 0.39
CA THR A 44 -45.56 26.98 0.13
C THR A 44 -44.92 26.54 -1.19
N LEU A 45 -44.73 25.23 -1.38
CA LEU A 45 -44.27 24.67 -2.66
C LEU A 45 -45.22 25.05 -3.82
N ALA A 46 -46.51 25.19 -3.55
CA ALA A 46 -47.49 25.59 -4.55
C ALA A 46 -47.37 27.07 -4.95
N GLU A 47 -47.10 27.94 -3.97
CA GLU A 47 -46.90 29.37 -4.23
C GLU A 47 -45.57 29.63 -4.95
N LEU A 48 -44.47 29.06 -4.45
CA LEU A 48 -43.18 29.19 -5.13
C LEU A 48 -43.26 28.61 -6.55
N GLY A 49 -43.91 27.45 -6.72
CA GLY A 49 -44.13 26.81 -8.02
C GLY A 49 -44.88 27.71 -8.99
N ARG A 50 -45.94 28.38 -8.52
CA ARG A 50 -46.71 29.33 -9.34
C ARG A 50 -45.86 30.51 -9.79
N ARG A 51 -45.00 31.05 -8.91
CA ARG A 51 -44.14 32.19 -9.21
C ARG A 51 -43.02 31.87 -10.20
N VAL A 52 -42.43 30.67 -10.10
CA VAL A 52 -41.35 30.24 -11.01
C VAL A 52 -41.81 29.38 -12.19
N GLY A 53 -43.13 29.24 -12.38
CA GLY A 53 -43.71 28.50 -13.51
C GLY A 53 -43.46 26.98 -13.48
N ARG A 54 -43.45 26.36 -12.29
CA ARG A 54 -43.18 24.93 -12.08
C ARG A 54 -44.26 24.26 -11.23
N ALA A 55 -44.49 22.97 -11.51
CA ALA A 55 -45.38 22.16 -10.70
C ALA A 55 -44.82 21.99 -9.27
N PRO A 56 -45.67 21.91 -8.22
CA PRO A 56 -45.22 21.71 -6.84
C PRO A 56 -44.41 20.40 -6.67
N SER A 57 -44.75 19.37 -7.44
CA SER A 57 -44.02 18.10 -7.47
C SER A 57 -42.59 18.26 -7.99
N ALA A 58 -42.37 19.11 -9.00
CA ALA A 58 -41.04 19.38 -9.54
C ALA A 58 -40.16 20.10 -8.50
N LEU A 59 -40.72 21.10 -7.80
CA LEU A 59 -39.99 21.77 -6.71
C LEU A 59 -39.70 20.82 -5.53
N SER A 60 -40.61 19.89 -5.23
CA SER A 60 -40.36 18.85 -4.24
C SER A 60 -39.20 17.92 -4.64
N GLN A 61 -39.09 17.55 -5.92
CA GLN A 61 -37.93 16.75 -6.37
C GLN A 61 -36.62 17.53 -6.24
N LEU A 62 -36.64 18.84 -6.49
CA LEU A 62 -35.48 19.71 -6.27
C LEU A 62 -35.11 19.81 -4.78
N GLU A 63 -36.08 20.06 -3.89
CA GLU A 63 -35.84 20.14 -2.44
C GLU A 63 -35.31 18.84 -1.83
N ASN A 64 -35.61 17.70 -2.44
CA ASN A 64 -35.12 16.39 -1.99
C ASN A 64 -33.83 15.95 -2.71
N GLY A 65 -33.21 16.81 -3.54
CA GLY A 65 -31.98 16.50 -4.27
C GLY A 65 -32.13 15.40 -5.33
N LYS A 66 -33.35 15.18 -5.83
CA LYS A 66 -33.70 14.12 -6.80
C LYS A 66 -33.81 14.60 -8.24
N ALA A 67 -33.70 15.90 -8.46
CA ALA A 67 -33.75 16.50 -9.79
C ALA A 67 -32.71 17.61 -9.88
N GLU A 68 -32.10 17.73 -11.06
CA GLU A 68 -31.15 18.80 -11.36
C GLU A 68 -31.89 20.05 -11.84
N PRO A 69 -31.64 21.23 -11.23
CA PRO A 69 -32.21 22.49 -11.68
C PRO A 69 -31.44 23.02 -12.89
N LYS A 70 -32.17 23.54 -13.90
CA LYS A 70 -31.54 24.29 -15.00
C LYS A 70 -31.14 25.69 -14.51
N LEU A 71 -30.08 26.27 -15.09
CA LEU A 71 -29.61 27.62 -14.75
C LEU A 71 -30.73 28.67 -14.79
N SER A 72 -31.61 28.62 -15.79
CA SER A 72 -32.77 29.53 -15.88
C SER A 72 -33.75 29.39 -14.72
N LEU A 73 -33.90 28.18 -14.16
CA LEU A 73 -34.74 27.95 -12.98
C LEU A 73 -34.03 28.41 -11.70
N LEU A 74 -32.72 28.23 -11.59
CA LEU A 74 -31.93 28.72 -10.47
C LEU A 74 -32.02 30.25 -10.34
N THR A 75 -31.87 30.97 -11.45
CA THR A 75 -32.00 32.44 -11.45
C THR A 75 -33.40 32.89 -11.07
N ALA A 76 -34.45 32.19 -11.54
CA ALA A 76 -35.83 32.49 -11.16
C ALA A 76 -36.11 32.22 -9.67
N LEU A 77 -35.58 31.11 -9.14
CA LEU A 77 -35.68 30.78 -7.70
C LEU A 77 -34.95 31.82 -6.84
N ALA A 78 -33.73 32.22 -7.21
CA ALA A 78 -32.97 33.22 -6.49
C ALA A 78 -33.70 34.58 -6.45
N GLY A 79 -34.26 35.01 -7.58
CA GLY A 79 -35.04 36.24 -7.67
C GLY A 79 -36.30 36.24 -6.80
N GLU A 80 -37.07 35.15 -6.81
CA GLU A 80 -38.30 35.03 -6.02
C GLU A 80 -38.05 34.83 -4.51
N LEU A 81 -36.91 34.23 -4.15
CA LEU A 81 -36.51 34.02 -2.76
C LEU A 81 -35.70 35.20 -2.20
N GLY A 82 -35.35 36.19 -3.02
CA GLY A 82 -34.61 37.37 -2.60
C GLY A 82 -33.17 37.09 -2.16
N CYS A 83 -32.53 36.06 -2.73
CA CYS A 83 -31.16 35.67 -2.40
C CYS A 83 -30.25 35.70 -3.64
N THR A 84 -28.94 35.65 -3.44
CA THR A 84 -28.01 35.50 -4.57
C THR A 84 -27.96 34.05 -5.05
N LEU A 85 -27.42 33.84 -6.25
CA LEU A 85 -27.18 32.48 -6.77
C LEU A 85 -26.16 31.74 -5.90
N ASP A 86 -25.15 32.44 -5.39
CA ASP A 86 -24.14 31.90 -4.48
C ASP A 86 -24.77 31.48 -3.15
N ASP A 87 -25.71 32.27 -2.62
CA ASP A 87 -26.49 31.89 -1.43
C ASP A 87 -27.34 30.64 -1.67
N LEU A 88 -27.80 30.39 -2.89
CA LEU A 88 -28.60 29.22 -3.19
C LEU A 88 -27.73 27.96 -3.41
N LEU A 89 -26.53 28.14 -3.95
CA LEU A 89 -25.60 27.06 -4.34
C LEU A 89 -24.48 26.79 -3.32
N SER A 90 -24.40 27.55 -2.22
CA SER A 90 -23.38 27.34 -1.19
C SER A 90 -23.39 25.90 -0.65
N ALA A 91 -22.19 25.33 -0.51
CA ALA A 91 -21.98 23.98 -0.02
C ALA A 91 -22.18 23.83 1.49
N GLU A 92 -22.42 24.91 2.23
CA GLU A 92 -22.66 24.85 3.67
C GLU A 92 -24.14 24.56 3.98
N PRO A 93 -24.45 23.57 4.84
CA PRO A 93 -25.82 23.35 5.30
C PRO A 93 -26.38 24.57 6.04
N PRO A 94 -27.62 25.01 5.74
CA PRO A 94 -28.16 26.27 6.25
C PRO A 94 -28.50 26.24 7.76
N THR A 95 -28.66 25.06 8.34
CA THR A 95 -28.97 24.89 9.76
C THR A 95 -28.33 23.62 10.32
N ARG A 96 -28.17 23.54 11.64
CA ARG A 96 -27.71 22.32 12.34
C ARG A 96 -28.58 21.11 12.01
N ARG A 97 -29.90 21.30 11.91
CA ARG A 97 -30.82 20.24 11.53
C ARG A 97 -30.56 19.76 10.09
N ALA A 98 -30.40 20.67 9.14
CA ALA A 98 -30.08 20.30 7.75
C ALA A 98 -28.77 19.52 7.66
N GLN A 99 -27.75 19.92 8.43
CA GLN A 99 -26.49 19.18 8.54
C GLN A 99 -26.71 17.74 9.01
N LEU A 100 -27.54 17.52 10.03
CA LEU A 100 -27.85 16.19 10.55
C LEU A 100 -28.68 15.35 9.57
N GLU A 101 -29.62 15.97 8.85
CA GLU A 101 -30.41 15.30 7.81
C GLU A 101 -29.51 14.81 6.66
N LEU A 102 -28.57 15.64 6.21
CA LEU A 102 -27.58 15.27 5.19
C LEU A 102 -26.65 14.16 5.69
N ALA A 103 -26.14 14.28 6.93
CA ALA A 103 -25.28 13.27 7.53
C ALA A 103 -25.97 11.91 7.67
N LEU A 104 -27.26 11.90 8.05
CA LEU A 104 -28.05 10.67 8.15
C LEU A 104 -28.35 10.07 6.77
N ASP A 105 -28.66 10.89 5.76
CA ASP A 105 -28.88 10.41 4.40
C ASP A 105 -27.60 9.80 3.80
N ALA A 106 -26.44 10.45 4.02
CA ALA A 106 -25.14 9.89 3.67
C ALA A 106 -24.86 8.57 4.41
N ALA A 107 -25.16 8.50 5.71
CA ALA A 107 -25.02 7.29 6.51
C ALA A 107 -25.88 6.15 5.96
N GLN A 108 -27.14 6.41 5.57
CA GLN A 108 -28.04 5.39 5.02
C GLN A 108 -27.62 4.85 3.65
N ARG A 109 -26.72 5.54 2.94
CA ARG A 109 -26.11 5.07 1.68
C ARG A 109 -24.79 4.33 1.91
N ASP A 110 -24.26 4.36 3.12
CA ASP A 110 -23.01 3.69 3.47
C ASP A 110 -23.24 2.16 3.59
N PRO A 111 -22.37 1.31 3.00
CA PRO A 111 -22.48 -0.14 3.09
C PRO A 111 -22.58 -0.69 4.51
N LEU A 112 -21.91 -0.04 5.49
CA LEU A 112 -21.98 -0.43 6.90
C LEU A 112 -23.41 -0.30 7.44
N TYR A 113 -24.13 0.76 7.06
CA TYR A 113 -25.52 0.97 7.46
C TYR A 113 -26.45 -0.06 6.79
N ALA A 114 -26.24 -0.35 5.51
CA ALA A 114 -27.00 -1.36 4.78
C ALA A 114 -26.86 -2.76 5.42
N GLY A 115 -25.66 -3.10 5.92
CA GLY A 115 -25.38 -4.34 6.64
C GLY A 115 -26.15 -4.49 7.97
N LEU A 116 -26.68 -3.41 8.55
CA LEU A 116 -27.49 -3.45 9.77
C LEU A 116 -28.90 -4.01 9.54
N GLY A 117 -29.36 -4.11 8.29
CA GLY A 117 -30.71 -4.57 7.96
C GLY A 117 -31.84 -3.64 8.42
N LEU A 118 -31.52 -2.36 8.67
CA LEU A 118 -32.50 -1.36 9.13
C LEU A 118 -33.32 -0.82 7.95
N PRO A 119 -34.62 -0.54 8.14
CA PRO A 119 -35.41 0.14 7.12
C PRO A 119 -34.93 1.60 6.93
N GLY A 120 -35.04 2.10 5.70
CA GLY A 120 -34.71 3.50 5.41
C GLY A 120 -35.62 4.48 6.16
N LEU A 121 -35.01 5.37 6.94
CA LEU A 121 -35.68 6.43 7.69
C LEU A 121 -35.81 7.68 6.81
N ARG A 122 -37.06 8.03 6.46
CA ARG A 122 -37.38 9.33 5.85
C ARG A 122 -37.55 10.38 6.94
N VAL A 123 -36.69 11.39 6.94
CA VAL A 123 -36.77 12.48 7.92
C VAL A 123 -37.92 13.42 7.56
N GLY A 124 -38.98 13.37 8.36
CA GLY A 124 -40.11 14.30 8.30
C GLY A 124 -40.12 15.28 9.47
N ARG A 125 -41.08 16.22 9.47
CA ARG A 125 -41.28 17.19 10.56
C ARG A 125 -41.50 16.56 11.95
N ARG A 126 -41.89 15.28 12.01
CA ARG A 126 -42.15 14.55 13.25
C ARG A 126 -40.90 13.96 13.90
N VAL A 127 -39.76 13.96 13.21
CA VAL A 127 -38.49 13.47 13.76
C VAL A 127 -37.80 14.67 14.42
N PRO A 128 -37.70 14.74 15.76
CA PRO A 128 -37.09 15.89 16.41
C PRO A 128 -35.55 15.87 16.26
N THR A 129 -34.91 17.02 16.45
CA THR A 129 -33.49 17.22 16.10
C THR A 129 -32.55 16.42 17.01
N ASP A 130 -32.88 16.30 18.30
CA ASP A 130 -32.16 15.47 19.28
C ASP A 130 -32.09 13.99 18.86
N VAL A 131 -33.17 13.45 18.28
CA VAL A 131 -33.18 12.09 17.73
C VAL A 131 -32.21 11.96 16.56
N LEU A 132 -32.16 12.96 15.68
CA LEU A 132 -31.18 12.97 14.58
C LEU A 132 -29.73 13.04 15.11
N GLU A 133 -29.49 13.83 16.16
CA GLU A 133 -28.18 13.90 16.82
C GLU A 133 -27.77 12.54 17.39
N HIS A 134 -28.68 11.83 18.04
CA HIS A 134 -28.41 10.49 18.56
C HIS A 134 -28.16 9.48 17.45
N LEU A 135 -28.98 9.46 16.39
CA LEU A 135 -28.81 8.52 15.28
C LEU A 135 -27.49 8.74 14.54
N VAL A 136 -27.17 9.99 14.19
CA VAL A 136 -25.91 10.34 13.53
C VAL A 136 -24.73 10.08 14.47
N GLY A 137 -24.85 10.42 15.75
CA GLY A 137 -23.81 10.17 16.76
C GLY A 137 -23.53 8.67 16.96
N LEU A 138 -24.57 7.86 17.11
CA LEU A 138 -24.47 6.41 17.25
C LEU A 138 -23.83 5.78 16.00
N TYR A 139 -24.27 6.17 14.81
CA TYR A 139 -23.69 5.66 13.57
C TYR A 139 -22.23 6.09 13.41
N THR A 140 -21.90 7.34 13.73
CA THR A 140 -20.51 7.84 13.71
C THR A 140 -19.62 7.03 14.65
N GLU A 141 -20.10 6.73 15.87
CA GLU A 141 -19.38 5.90 16.84
C GLU A 141 -19.26 4.44 16.38
N LEU A 142 -20.29 3.89 15.75
CA LEU A 142 -20.25 2.55 15.17
C LEU A 142 -19.18 2.46 14.08
N LYS A 143 -19.20 3.40 13.14
CA LYS A 143 -18.18 3.52 12.08
C LYS A 143 -16.78 3.72 12.65
N ARG A 144 -16.65 4.47 13.75
CA ARG A 144 -15.37 4.64 14.47
C ARG A 144 -14.88 3.36 15.17
N ARG A 145 -15.79 2.52 15.65
CA ARG A 145 -15.45 1.23 16.29
C ARG A 145 -15.05 0.18 15.26
N ASP A 146 -15.75 0.15 14.13
CA ASP A 146 -15.47 -0.74 13.01
C ASP A 146 -14.14 -0.39 12.31
N SER A 147 -13.70 0.87 12.40
CA SER A 147 -12.41 1.33 11.88
C SER A 147 -11.19 1.10 12.80
N ARG A 148 -11.34 0.37 13.93
CA ARG A 148 -10.21 -0.17 14.70
C ARG A 148 -9.67 -1.46 14.02
N PRO A 149 -8.38 -1.82 14.20
CA PRO A 149 -7.59 -2.57 13.21
C PRO A 149 -8.29 -3.77 12.56
N THR A 150 -8.29 -3.71 11.23
CA THR A 150 -9.17 -4.31 10.23
C THR A 150 -8.77 -5.72 9.77
N GLY A 151 -8.33 -6.58 10.68
CA GLY A 151 -8.17 -7.99 10.33
C GLY A 151 -7.79 -8.86 11.50
N THR A 152 -8.50 -9.98 11.67
CA THR A 152 -7.96 -11.11 12.42
C THR A 152 -6.61 -11.53 11.83
N PRO A 153 -5.69 -12.14 12.61
CA PRO A 153 -4.45 -12.68 12.06
C PRO A 153 -4.66 -13.59 10.85
N GLU A 154 -5.82 -14.26 10.78
CA GLU A 154 -6.19 -15.13 9.67
C GLU A 154 -6.55 -14.35 8.39
N GLU A 155 -7.37 -13.30 8.49
CA GLU A 155 -7.67 -12.41 7.36
C GLU A 155 -6.40 -11.76 6.81
N ALA A 156 -5.48 -11.38 7.70
CA ALA A 156 -4.19 -10.85 7.30
C ALA A 156 -3.34 -11.88 6.53
N ARG A 157 -3.35 -13.17 6.93
CA ARG A 157 -2.66 -14.24 6.21
C ARG A 157 -3.25 -14.46 4.82
N ILE A 158 -4.57 -14.55 4.71
CA ILE A 158 -5.28 -14.76 3.44
C ILE A 158 -4.98 -13.62 2.46
N ALA A 159 -5.12 -12.36 2.90
CA ALA A 159 -4.84 -11.19 2.06
C ALA A 159 -3.37 -11.16 1.58
N ASN A 160 -2.42 -11.53 2.44
CA ASN A 160 -1.02 -11.64 2.06
C ASN A 160 -0.77 -12.77 1.05
N ALA A 161 -1.43 -13.92 1.21
CA ALA A 161 -1.29 -15.05 0.30
C ALA A 161 -1.87 -14.73 -1.10
N GLU A 162 -3.04 -14.11 -1.15
CA GLU A 162 -3.68 -13.66 -2.39
C GLU A 162 -2.82 -12.61 -3.13
N LEU A 163 -2.35 -11.59 -2.41
CA LEU A 163 -1.46 -10.58 -2.98
C LEU A 163 -0.20 -11.22 -3.59
N ARG A 164 0.41 -12.20 -2.92
CA ARG A 164 1.58 -12.91 -3.48
C ARG A 164 1.26 -13.68 -4.74
N ARG A 165 0.08 -14.30 -4.81
CA ARG A 165 -0.39 -14.99 -6.02
C ARG A 165 -0.50 -14.00 -7.17
N GLU A 166 -1.15 -12.86 -6.96
CA GLU A 166 -1.25 -11.78 -7.97
C GLU A 166 0.12 -11.24 -8.40
N MET A 167 1.01 -10.98 -7.43
CA MET A 167 2.38 -10.56 -7.71
C MET A 167 3.13 -11.60 -8.54
N ARG A 168 2.95 -12.90 -8.28
CA ARG A 168 3.57 -13.96 -9.08
C ARG A 168 3.01 -14.02 -10.50
N GLU A 169 1.69 -13.97 -10.64
CA GLU A 169 0.99 -14.02 -11.93
C GLU A 169 1.41 -12.89 -12.88
N ARG A 170 1.73 -11.71 -12.32
CA ARG A 170 2.19 -10.54 -13.06
C ARG A 170 3.71 -10.38 -13.10
N ASN A 171 4.47 -11.41 -12.68
CA ASN A 171 5.93 -11.35 -12.60
C ASN A 171 6.47 -10.16 -11.78
N ASN A 172 5.72 -9.75 -10.76
CA ASN A 172 5.99 -8.61 -9.89
C ASN A 172 6.21 -7.29 -10.64
N TYR A 173 5.62 -7.14 -11.82
CA TYR A 173 5.75 -5.95 -12.65
C TYR A 173 4.41 -5.20 -12.73
N PHE A 174 4.42 -3.91 -12.37
CA PHE A 174 3.22 -3.08 -12.32
C PHE A 174 3.32 -1.94 -13.36
N ALA A 175 3.08 -2.28 -14.63
CA ALA A 175 3.23 -1.37 -15.77
C ALA A 175 2.52 -0.01 -15.61
N GLY A 176 1.37 0.04 -14.95
CA GLY A 176 0.65 1.29 -14.67
C GLY A 176 1.44 2.21 -13.73
N ILE A 177 2.03 1.64 -12.67
CA ILE A 177 2.83 2.37 -11.69
C ILE A 177 4.16 2.81 -12.30
N GLU A 178 4.76 1.99 -13.17
CA GLU A 178 5.97 2.37 -13.91
C GLU A 178 5.75 3.58 -14.80
N ARG A 179 4.68 3.57 -15.59
CA ARG A 179 4.32 4.73 -16.42
C ARG A 179 4.10 5.98 -15.58
N LEU A 180 3.40 5.85 -14.45
CA LEU A 180 3.16 6.96 -13.54
C LEU A 180 4.45 7.50 -12.93
N ALA A 181 5.36 6.62 -12.48
CA ALA A 181 6.67 7.02 -11.95
C ALA A 181 7.53 7.69 -13.02
N GLY A 182 7.53 7.17 -14.25
CA GLY A 182 8.20 7.77 -15.41
C GLY A 182 7.67 9.15 -15.75
N GLN A 183 6.35 9.31 -15.85
CA GLN A 183 5.69 10.60 -16.10
C GLN A 183 6.01 11.63 -15.01
N ALA A 184 5.99 11.21 -13.74
CA ALA A 184 6.34 12.10 -12.63
C ALA A 184 7.79 12.59 -12.74
N LEU A 185 8.72 11.69 -13.05
CA LEU A 185 10.14 12.03 -13.25
C LEU A 185 10.39 12.93 -14.47
N GLU A 186 9.71 12.66 -15.58
CA GLU A 186 9.78 13.50 -16.79
C GLU A 186 9.31 14.93 -16.51
N ALA A 187 8.23 15.07 -15.73
CA ALA A 187 7.66 16.37 -15.38
C ALA A 187 8.61 17.29 -14.57
N VAL A 188 9.63 16.72 -13.93
CA VAL A 188 10.66 17.46 -13.17
C VAL A 188 12.02 17.47 -13.86
N GLY A 189 12.09 17.02 -15.11
CA GLY A 189 13.32 17.06 -15.91
C GLY A 189 14.38 16.04 -15.51
N TYR A 190 13.98 14.88 -14.97
CA TYR A 190 14.93 13.78 -14.73
C TYR A 190 15.55 13.28 -16.04
N SER A 191 16.89 13.27 -16.11
CA SER A 191 17.64 12.90 -17.32
C SER A 191 18.44 11.59 -17.20
N GLY A 192 18.54 11.01 -15.99
CA GLY A 192 19.28 9.76 -15.75
C GLY A 192 20.01 9.71 -14.40
N GLY A 193 20.45 8.51 -14.01
CA GLY A 193 21.24 8.27 -12.81
C GLY A 193 20.44 8.21 -11.50
N ALA A 194 21.13 8.37 -10.36
CA ALA A 194 20.47 8.45 -9.06
C ALA A 194 19.63 9.73 -8.97
N VAL A 195 18.41 9.61 -8.46
CA VAL A 195 17.55 10.78 -8.22
C VAL A 195 18.17 11.63 -7.11
N SER A 196 18.28 12.94 -7.31
CA SER A 196 18.81 13.86 -6.29
C SER A 196 17.72 14.32 -5.32
N GLU A 197 18.10 14.86 -4.17
CA GLU A 197 17.15 15.48 -3.24
C GLU A 197 16.42 16.67 -3.90
N GLY A 198 17.10 17.46 -4.73
CA GLY A 198 16.50 18.56 -5.49
C GLY A 198 15.37 18.08 -6.42
N LEU A 199 15.57 16.97 -7.12
CA LEU A 199 14.51 16.37 -7.95
C LEU A 199 13.34 15.85 -7.12
N LEU A 200 13.58 15.29 -5.94
CA LEU A 200 12.50 14.88 -5.03
C LEU A 200 11.68 16.07 -4.54
N LEU A 201 12.34 17.19 -4.20
CA LEU A 201 11.65 18.42 -3.82
C LEU A 201 10.85 19.01 -5.00
N ALA A 202 11.40 18.95 -6.21
CA ALA A 202 10.70 19.35 -7.43
C ALA A 202 9.46 18.47 -7.67
N LEU A 203 9.54 17.15 -7.43
CA LEU A 203 8.38 16.24 -7.52
C LEU A 203 7.29 16.62 -6.54
N VAL A 204 7.65 16.88 -5.29
CA VAL A 204 6.69 17.31 -4.25
C VAL A 204 6.01 18.62 -4.66
N ALA A 205 6.79 19.60 -5.13
CA ALA A 205 6.27 20.89 -5.57
C ALA A 205 5.39 20.78 -6.83
N HIS A 206 5.80 19.98 -7.82
CA HIS A 206 5.04 19.75 -9.05
C HIS A 206 3.65 19.15 -8.75
N ASN A 207 3.56 18.29 -7.74
CA ASN A 207 2.29 17.72 -7.28
C ASN A 207 1.52 18.64 -6.33
N GLY A 208 1.95 19.90 -6.19
CA GLY A 208 1.27 20.93 -5.40
C GLY A 208 1.37 20.72 -3.89
N PHE A 209 2.40 20.03 -3.41
CA PHE A 209 2.70 19.86 -1.99
C PHE A 209 3.97 20.64 -1.59
N THR A 210 4.13 20.85 -0.29
CA THR A 210 5.39 21.33 0.31
C THR A 210 5.91 20.32 1.33
N LEU A 211 7.23 20.21 1.49
CA LEU A 211 7.85 19.32 2.49
C LEU A 211 8.33 20.12 3.70
N ARG A 212 8.07 19.62 4.91
CA ARG A 212 8.65 20.14 6.15
C ARG A 212 9.21 19.02 7.01
N TYR A 213 10.46 19.19 7.44
CA TYR A 213 11.05 18.33 8.45
C TYR A 213 10.70 18.84 9.85
N VAL A 214 10.27 17.94 10.73
CA VAL A 214 9.89 18.23 12.12
C VAL A 214 10.51 17.19 13.07
N ALA A 215 10.58 17.52 14.35
CA ALA A 215 11.19 16.66 15.37
C ALA A 215 10.15 15.90 16.21
N ASP A 216 8.89 16.32 16.14
CA ASP A 216 7.80 15.99 17.06
C ASP A 216 6.65 15.25 16.37
N LEU A 217 6.95 14.49 15.31
CA LEU A 217 5.94 13.60 14.71
C LEU A 217 5.41 12.60 15.77
N PRO A 218 4.10 12.30 15.77
CA PRO A 218 3.55 11.27 16.63
C PRO A 218 4.28 9.94 16.43
N ARG A 219 4.60 9.23 17.52
CA ARG A 219 5.41 7.99 17.47
C ARG A 219 4.79 6.87 16.62
N SER A 220 3.49 6.92 16.38
CA SER A 220 2.74 5.92 15.60
C SER A 220 2.82 6.13 14.09
N VAL A 221 3.35 7.26 13.60
CA VAL A 221 3.37 7.58 12.17
C VAL A 221 4.79 7.85 11.67
N ARG A 222 5.01 7.62 10.38
CA ARG A 222 6.28 7.91 9.69
C ARG A 222 6.23 9.24 8.93
N SER A 223 5.04 9.69 8.59
CA SER A 223 4.73 10.95 7.93
C SER A 223 3.33 11.42 8.32
N VAL A 224 3.07 12.71 8.18
CA VAL A 224 1.71 13.29 8.24
C VAL A 224 1.52 14.21 7.06
N THR A 225 0.38 14.12 6.38
CA THR A 225 0.04 15.04 5.29
C THR A 225 -1.14 15.91 5.69
N ASP A 226 -0.91 17.22 5.72
CA ASP A 226 -1.94 18.25 5.83
C ASP A 226 -2.50 18.54 4.44
N LEU A 227 -3.70 18.05 4.17
CA LEU A 227 -4.38 18.21 2.88
C LEU A 227 -4.91 19.63 2.67
N ARG A 228 -5.24 20.36 3.75
CA ARG A 228 -5.77 21.72 3.67
C ARG A 228 -4.71 22.70 3.22
N HIS A 229 -3.50 22.59 3.75
CA HIS A 229 -2.37 23.46 3.38
C HIS A 229 -1.36 22.77 2.44
N ARG A 230 -1.71 21.57 1.95
CA ARG A 230 -0.92 20.78 1.00
C ARG A 230 0.53 20.63 1.46
N ARG A 231 0.73 20.05 2.64
CA ARG A 231 2.04 19.93 3.27
C ARG A 231 2.31 18.55 3.83
N ILE A 232 3.46 18.00 3.51
CA ILE A 232 3.96 16.72 4.02
C ILE A 232 4.96 17.02 5.14
N TYR A 233 4.75 16.40 6.30
CA TYR A 233 5.63 16.46 7.45
C TYR A 233 6.40 15.15 7.59
N LEU A 234 7.73 15.24 7.73
CA LEU A 234 8.61 14.08 7.93
C LEU A 234 9.54 14.29 9.13
N ALA A 235 9.89 13.20 9.79
CA ALA A 235 10.87 13.25 10.86
C ALA A 235 12.26 13.45 10.25
N ARG A 236 13.07 14.31 10.84
CA ARG A 236 14.50 14.37 10.52
C ARG A 236 15.21 13.19 11.18
N ALA A 237 14.99 11.98 10.66
CA ALA A 237 15.67 10.79 11.15
C ALA A 237 16.95 10.53 10.33
N SER A 238 18.08 10.52 11.02
CA SER A 238 19.37 10.09 10.51
C SER A 238 19.54 8.59 10.81
N PHE A 239 19.70 7.80 9.75
CA PHE A 239 20.07 6.38 9.73
C PHE A 239 18.95 5.34 9.99
N GLY A 240 18.81 4.40 9.04
CA GLY A 240 17.92 3.24 9.11
C GLY A 240 17.44 2.77 7.72
N MET A 241 16.78 1.60 7.70
CA MET A 241 16.26 0.87 6.51
C MET A 241 15.23 1.65 5.68
N HIS A 242 14.67 2.72 6.23
CA HIS A 242 13.80 3.66 5.51
C HIS A 242 14.44 5.04 5.54
N THR A 243 15.03 5.43 4.41
CA THR A 243 15.49 6.80 4.24
C THR A 243 14.28 7.74 4.23
N PRO A 244 14.41 8.99 4.70
CA PRO A 244 13.34 9.99 4.57
C PRO A 244 12.81 10.12 3.15
N ARG A 245 13.66 9.86 2.15
CA ARG A 245 13.33 9.83 0.71
C ARG A 245 12.31 8.75 0.37
N THR A 246 12.50 7.54 0.90
CA THR A 246 11.57 6.42 0.68
C THR A 246 10.19 6.71 1.29
N VAL A 247 10.16 7.23 2.54
CA VAL A 247 8.90 7.56 3.22
C VAL A 247 8.17 8.70 2.50
N LEU A 248 8.90 9.72 2.05
CA LEU A 248 8.37 10.82 1.25
C LEU A 248 7.65 10.29 0.01
N LEU A 249 8.34 9.44 -0.77
CA LEU A 249 7.80 8.93 -2.02
C LEU A 249 6.67 7.92 -1.83
N GLN A 250 6.68 7.13 -0.76
CA GLN A 250 5.53 6.29 -0.38
C GLN A 250 4.32 7.18 -0.11
N THR A 251 4.50 8.25 0.66
CA THR A 251 3.44 9.20 1.02
C THR A 251 2.92 9.92 -0.22
N LEU A 252 3.80 10.42 -1.07
CA LEU A 252 3.45 11.05 -2.34
C LEU A 252 2.74 10.06 -3.27
N GLY A 253 3.23 8.82 -3.33
CA GLY A 253 2.66 7.74 -4.14
C GLY A 253 1.19 7.46 -3.85
N HIS A 254 0.75 7.50 -2.59
CA HIS A 254 -0.67 7.39 -2.26
C HIS A 254 -1.53 8.43 -3.00
N PHE A 255 -1.07 9.68 -3.11
CA PHE A 255 -1.81 10.73 -3.81
C PHE A 255 -1.82 10.55 -5.33
N LEU A 256 -0.67 10.20 -5.93
CA LEU A 256 -0.59 10.04 -7.39
C LEU A 256 -1.32 8.78 -7.87
N LEU A 257 -1.39 7.74 -7.03
CA LEU A 257 -2.12 6.52 -7.31
C LEU A 257 -3.62 6.63 -7.03
N GLY A 258 -4.10 7.77 -6.50
CA GLY A 258 -5.51 7.97 -6.17
C GLY A 258 -5.99 7.07 -5.03
N HIS A 259 -5.13 6.79 -4.05
CA HIS A 259 -5.50 6.00 -2.88
C HIS A 259 -6.39 6.80 -1.92
N ASP A 260 -7.48 6.18 -1.48
CA ASP A 260 -8.36 6.68 -0.43
C ASP A 260 -8.13 5.94 0.89
N GLN A 261 -8.86 6.33 1.94
CA GLN A 261 -8.87 5.59 3.20
C GLN A 261 -9.17 4.10 2.94
N PRO A 262 -8.30 3.18 3.36
CA PRO A 262 -8.49 1.75 3.12
C PRO A 262 -9.81 1.24 3.70
N ARG A 263 -10.52 0.44 2.91
CA ARG A 263 -11.82 -0.15 3.31
C ARG A 263 -11.65 -1.32 4.27
N ASP A 264 -10.59 -2.10 4.09
CA ASP A 264 -10.25 -3.28 4.86
C ASP A 264 -8.72 -3.51 4.86
N PHE A 265 -8.25 -4.59 5.48
CA PHE A 265 -6.83 -4.92 5.51
C PHE A 265 -6.26 -5.29 4.14
N ALA A 266 -7.02 -5.95 3.28
CA ALA A 266 -6.56 -6.34 1.95
C ALA A 266 -6.32 -5.09 1.07
N ASP A 267 -7.24 -4.13 1.11
CA ASP A 267 -7.11 -2.85 0.42
C ASP A 267 -5.95 -2.02 0.97
N TRP A 268 -5.77 -1.99 2.30
CA TRP A 268 -4.61 -1.35 2.93
C TRP A 268 -3.29 -1.99 2.47
N LEU A 269 -3.23 -3.32 2.42
CA LEU A 269 -2.06 -4.06 2.01
C LEU A 269 -1.73 -3.82 0.53
N ARG A 270 -2.74 -3.83 -0.34
CA ARG A 270 -2.63 -3.49 -1.77
C ARG A 270 -2.07 -2.07 -1.94
N GLN A 271 -2.71 -1.07 -1.34
CA GLN A 271 -2.26 0.32 -1.43
C GLN A 271 -0.82 0.49 -0.92
N ARG A 272 -0.45 -0.22 0.16
CA ARG A 272 0.91 -0.22 0.69
C ARG A 272 1.91 -0.80 -0.31
N VAL A 273 1.58 -1.87 -1.01
CA VAL A 273 2.44 -2.47 -2.04
C VAL A 273 2.61 -1.54 -3.22
N GLU A 274 1.52 -0.94 -3.70
CA GLU A 274 1.55 -0.01 -4.82
C GLU A 274 2.36 1.25 -4.49
N ALA A 275 2.19 1.83 -3.30
CA ALA A 275 2.99 2.98 -2.84
C ALA A 275 4.48 2.63 -2.66
N ASN A 276 4.80 1.43 -2.18
CA ASN A 276 6.19 0.95 -2.10
C ASN A 276 6.81 0.74 -3.49
N TYR A 277 6.03 0.18 -4.42
CA TYR A 277 6.46 0.00 -5.79
C TYR A 277 6.73 1.35 -6.45
N PHE A 278 5.81 2.31 -6.32
CA PHE A 278 5.96 3.66 -6.84
C PHE A 278 7.23 4.32 -6.31
N ALA A 279 7.47 4.25 -4.99
CA ALA A 279 8.69 4.81 -4.40
C ALA A 279 9.97 4.18 -4.95
N ALA A 280 9.99 2.86 -5.14
CA ALA A 280 11.12 2.16 -5.74
C ALA A 280 11.29 2.50 -7.23
N ALA A 281 10.19 2.64 -7.98
CA ALA A 281 10.19 3.02 -9.39
C ALA A 281 10.66 4.46 -9.60
N VAL A 282 10.39 5.36 -8.66
CA VAL A 282 10.94 6.73 -8.70
C VAL A 282 12.43 6.74 -8.33
N LEU A 283 12.85 6.00 -7.30
CA LEU A 283 14.26 6.00 -6.87
C LEU A 283 15.19 5.21 -7.80
N ILE A 284 14.67 4.18 -8.46
CA ILE A 284 15.38 3.35 -9.43
C ILE A 284 14.53 3.33 -10.73
N PRO A 285 14.61 4.41 -11.54
CA PRO A 285 13.77 4.61 -12.71
C PRO A 285 13.95 3.50 -13.74
N GLU A 286 12.83 2.95 -14.22
CA GLU A 286 12.77 1.80 -15.14
C GLU A 286 13.73 1.97 -16.32
N ARG A 287 13.61 3.08 -17.06
CA ARG A 287 14.44 3.34 -18.26
C ARG A 287 15.94 3.29 -17.96
N SER A 288 16.39 3.94 -16.88
CA SER A 288 17.80 4.00 -16.51
C SER A 288 18.29 2.65 -15.97
N ALA A 289 17.51 2.02 -15.10
CA ALA A 289 17.83 0.75 -14.49
C ALA A 289 17.88 -0.39 -15.52
N VAL A 290 16.90 -0.46 -16.44
CA VAL A 290 16.88 -1.47 -17.51
C VAL A 290 18.05 -1.30 -18.46
N SER A 291 18.38 -0.06 -18.84
CA SER A 291 19.56 0.22 -19.67
C SER A 291 20.85 -0.29 -19.00
N TYR A 292 21.01 0.03 -17.72
CA TYR A 292 22.14 -0.41 -16.91
C TYR A 292 22.19 -1.95 -16.80
N LEU A 293 21.08 -2.59 -16.38
CA LEU A 293 20.99 -4.03 -16.18
C LEU A 293 21.17 -4.83 -17.47
N ARG A 294 20.70 -4.33 -18.62
CA ARG A 294 20.95 -4.98 -19.93
C ARG A 294 22.42 -4.98 -20.29
N THR A 295 23.12 -3.87 -20.03
CA THR A 295 24.56 -3.75 -20.26
C THR A 295 25.32 -4.74 -19.36
N ALA A 296 24.99 -4.77 -18.06
CA ALA A 296 25.58 -5.71 -17.11
C ALA A 296 25.27 -7.18 -17.47
N LYS A 297 24.05 -7.49 -17.94
CA LYS A 297 23.69 -8.83 -18.42
C LYS A 297 24.53 -9.24 -19.63
N GLN A 298 24.75 -8.35 -20.60
CA GLN A 298 25.59 -8.65 -21.77
C GLN A 298 27.04 -8.93 -21.37
N ALA A 299 27.55 -8.19 -20.38
CA ALA A 299 28.87 -8.43 -19.77
C ALA A 299 28.91 -9.67 -18.85
N LYS A 300 27.75 -10.31 -18.61
CA LYS A 300 27.56 -11.40 -17.65
C LYS A 300 28.03 -11.04 -16.23
N ASP A 301 27.69 -9.83 -15.80
CA ASP A 301 28.15 -9.21 -14.56
C ASP A 301 26.99 -8.54 -13.81
N LEU A 302 25.79 -9.14 -13.84
CA LEU A 302 24.65 -8.66 -13.05
C LEU A 302 24.99 -8.69 -11.56
N SER A 303 24.76 -7.56 -10.89
CA SER A 303 25.06 -7.34 -9.47
C SER A 303 23.99 -6.46 -8.84
N VAL A 304 23.51 -6.87 -7.66
CA VAL A 304 22.56 -6.07 -6.87
C VAL A 304 23.27 -4.94 -6.14
N GLU A 305 24.53 -5.16 -5.78
CA GLU A 305 25.43 -4.20 -5.14
C GLU A 305 25.64 -2.99 -6.04
N ASP A 306 25.94 -3.23 -7.31
CA ASP A 306 26.12 -2.12 -8.24
C ASP A 306 24.80 -1.41 -8.51
N LEU A 307 23.67 -2.12 -8.60
CA LEU A 307 22.35 -1.48 -8.74
C LEU A 307 22.04 -0.59 -7.52
N ARG A 308 22.38 -1.06 -6.30
CA ARG A 308 22.28 -0.30 -5.06
C ARG A 308 23.12 0.98 -5.14
N ASP A 309 24.38 0.86 -5.57
CA ASP A 309 25.36 1.95 -5.56
C ASP A 309 25.08 2.98 -6.65
N VAL A 310 24.77 2.54 -7.88
CA VAL A 310 24.43 3.40 -9.02
C VAL A 310 23.21 4.29 -8.73
N PHE A 311 22.22 3.78 -7.99
CA PHE A 311 21.01 4.52 -7.66
C PHE A 311 20.97 5.05 -6.21
N ALA A 312 22.03 4.85 -5.44
CA ALA A 312 22.15 5.29 -4.04
C ALA A 312 20.94 4.88 -3.16
N THR A 313 20.59 3.59 -3.20
CA THR A 313 19.47 3.01 -2.41
C THR A 313 19.98 1.98 -1.40
N SER A 314 19.08 1.42 -0.58
CA SER A 314 19.41 0.26 0.28
C SER A 314 19.52 -1.02 -0.55
N TYR A 315 20.31 -2.00 -0.09
CA TYR A 315 20.40 -3.31 -0.74
C TYR A 315 19.02 -3.99 -0.85
N GLU A 316 18.17 -3.91 0.19
CA GLU A 316 16.80 -4.46 0.14
C GLU A 316 15.97 -3.88 -1.01
N MET A 317 15.99 -2.55 -1.16
CA MET A 317 15.29 -1.86 -2.24
C MET A 317 15.82 -2.27 -3.62
N ALA A 318 17.14 -2.31 -3.79
CA ALA A 318 17.77 -2.70 -5.06
C ALA A 318 17.43 -4.14 -5.43
N ALA A 319 17.56 -5.08 -4.48
CA ALA A 319 17.21 -6.48 -4.67
C ALA A 319 15.72 -6.66 -5.03
N HIS A 320 14.83 -5.97 -4.32
CA HIS A 320 13.40 -6.04 -4.61
C HIS A 320 13.06 -5.40 -5.97
N ARG A 321 13.68 -4.25 -6.29
CA ARG A 321 13.50 -3.59 -7.59
C ARG A 321 13.97 -4.46 -8.73
N PHE A 322 15.08 -5.18 -8.55
CA PHE A 322 15.54 -6.17 -9.53
C PHE A 322 14.44 -7.17 -9.84
N THR A 323 13.71 -7.69 -8.84
CA THR A 323 12.59 -8.61 -9.07
C THR A 323 11.44 -8.00 -9.87
N ASN A 324 11.24 -6.68 -9.81
CA ASN A 324 10.22 -6.01 -10.62
C ASN A 324 10.61 -5.95 -12.10
N LEU A 325 11.90 -5.84 -12.40
CA LEU A 325 12.41 -5.61 -13.76
C LEU A 325 12.94 -6.88 -14.45
N ALA A 326 13.32 -7.90 -13.66
CA ALA A 326 14.06 -9.06 -14.13
C ALA A 326 13.30 -9.86 -15.21
N THR A 327 12.05 -10.19 -14.95
CA THR A 327 11.29 -11.02 -15.89
C THR A 327 10.85 -10.23 -17.11
N GLU A 328 10.31 -9.03 -16.91
CA GLU A 328 9.79 -8.20 -18.00
C GLU A 328 10.89 -7.73 -18.96
N HIS A 329 12.03 -7.26 -18.45
CA HIS A 329 13.01 -6.56 -19.29
C HIS A 329 14.30 -7.34 -19.53
N LEU A 330 14.59 -8.32 -18.69
CA LEU A 330 15.78 -9.17 -18.79
C LEU A 330 15.43 -10.62 -19.16
N GLY A 331 14.15 -11.03 -19.12
CA GLY A 331 13.77 -12.42 -19.37
C GLY A 331 14.35 -13.40 -18.34
N LEU A 332 14.51 -12.96 -17.09
CA LEU A 332 15.02 -13.76 -15.97
C LEU A 332 13.91 -13.98 -14.93
N ARG A 333 13.73 -15.20 -14.47
CA ARG A 333 12.87 -15.49 -13.32
C ARG A 333 13.74 -15.48 -12.06
N CYS A 334 13.19 -15.03 -10.93
CA CYS A 334 13.95 -14.92 -9.70
C CYS A 334 13.11 -15.12 -8.45
N HIS A 335 13.80 -15.21 -7.32
CA HIS A 335 13.23 -15.13 -6.00
C HIS A 335 13.97 -14.12 -5.13
N PHE A 336 13.25 -13.61 -4.14
CA PHE A 336 13.74 -12.68 -3.14
C PHE A 336 13.27 -13.14 -1.76
N THR A 337 14.15 -13.05 -0.76
CA THR A 337 13.78 -13.23 0.64
C THR A 337 14.44 -12.19 1.54
N LYS A 338 13.71 -11.87 2.61
CA LYS A 338 14.24 -11.22 3.81
C LYS A 338 14.00 -12.13 5.00
N SER A 339 15.06 -12.52 5.68
CA SER A 339 14.99 -13.33 6.88
C SER A 339 15.92 -12.83 7.97
N ASP A 340 15.70 -13.24 9.22
CA ASP A 340 16.68 -13.03 10.28
C ASP A 340 17.71 -14.16 10.37
N GLU A 341 18.62 -14.06 11.34
CA GLU A 341 19.68 -15.03 11.64
C GLU A 341 19.15 -16.43 12.00
N SER A 342 17.99 -16.51 12.63
CA SER A 342 17.33 -17.78 12.93
C SER A 342 16.63 -18.39 11.70
N GLY A 343 16.51 -17.62 10.62
CA GLY A 343 15.87 -17.99 9.37
C GLY A 343 14.38 -17.68 9.31
N ILE A 344 13.82 -16.90 10.24
CA ILE A 344 12.41 -16.49 10.17
C ILE A 344 12.23 -15.57 8.96
N ILE A 345 11.31 -15.93 8.07
CA ILE A 345 11.04 -15.17 6.86
C ILE A 345 10.08 -14.02 7.19
N TYR A 346 10.45 -12.81 6.80
CA TYR A 346 9.65 -11.59 6.98
C TYR A 346 9.08 -11.05 5.68
N LYS A 347 9.70 -11.41 4.55
CA LYS A 347 9.25 -11.03 3.21
C LYS A 347 9.78 -12.05 2.22
N ALA A 348 8.92 -12.50 1.32
CA ALA A 348 9.31 -13.39 0.25
C ALA A 348 8.58 -13.07 -1.06
N TYR A 349 9.28 -13.28 -2.16
CA TYR A 349 8.75 -13.30 -3.51
C TYR A 349 9.46 -14.40 -4.29
N ALA A 350 8.73 -15.12 -5.14
CA ALA A 350 9.35 -16.01 -6.12
C ALA A 350 8.42 -16.15 -7.32
N ASN A 351 9.03 -16.10 -8.50
CA ASN A 351 8.41 -16.55 -9.74
C ASN A 351 9.28 -17.55 -10.47
N ASP A 352 10.35 -18.11 -9.91
CA ASP A 352 11.30 -19.02 -10.58
C ASP A 352 11.13 -20.51 -10.26
N GLY A 353 10.12 -20.85 -9.47
CA GLY A 353 9.84 -22.22 -9.06
C GLY A 353 10.42 -22.60 -7.71
N LEU A 354 11.14 -21.71 -7.02
CA LEU A 354 11.55 -21.93 -5.64
C LEU A 354 10.33 -22.18 -4.73
N VAL A 355 10.38 -23.28 -3.97
CA VAL A 355 9.34 -23.63 -2.99
C VAL A 355 9.75 -23.14 -1.60
N PHE A 356 8.96 -22.24 -1.04
CA PHE A 356 9.14 -21.76 0.33
C PHE A 356 8.49 -22.70 1.35
N PRO A 357 9.01 -22.75 2.59
CA PRO A 357 8.27 -23.33 3.70
C PRO A 357 6.98 -22.53 3.95
N THR A 358 5.88 -23.24 4.14
CA THR A 358 4.57 -22.65 4.43
C THR A 358 3.92 -23.32 5.64
N ASP A 359 3.05 -22.59 6.34
CA ASP A 359 2.14 -23.22 7.31
C ASP A 359 0.96 -23.94 6.63
N ALA A 360 0.03 -24.46 7.43
CA ALA A 360 -1.18 -25.14 6.95
C ALA A 360 -2.09 -24.27 6.09
N THR A 361 -1.98 -22.94 6.19
CA THR A 361 -2.75 -21.96 5.39
C THR A 361 -2.01 -21.54 4.12
N GLY A 362 -0.75 -21.99 3.95
CA GLY A 362 0.11 -21.57 2.84
C GLY A 362 0.91 -20.28 3.11
N ALA A 363 0.90 -19.74 4.34
CA ALA A 363 1.63 -18.51 4.66
C ALA A 363 3.14 -18.78 4.81
N ILE A 364 3.96 -17.88 4.26
CA ILE A 364 5.43 -17.99 4.25
C ILE A 364 6.05 -17.19 5.39
N GLU A 365 5.51 -16.02 5.73
CA GLU A 365 6.02 -15.18 6.80
C GLU A 365 5.86 -15.86 8.16
N GLY A 366 6.86 -15.68 9.02
CA GLY A 366 6.96 -16.41 10.27
C GLY A 366 7.49 -17.83 10.10
N GLN A 367 7.48 -18.40 8.89
CA GLN A 367 8.07 -19.71 8.66
C GLN A 367 9.59 -19.65 8.64
N ARG A 368 10.20 -20.77 9.00
CA ARG A 368 11.65 -20.89 9.10
C ARG A 368 12.25 -21.37 7.78
N MET A 369 13.05 -20.52 7.16
CA MET A 369 13.88 -20.83 6.00
C MET A 369 14.86 -21.96 6.31
N CYS A 370 15.20 -22.74 5.29
CA CYS A 370 16.12 -23.83 5.48
C CYS A 370 17.54 -23.37 5.84
N ARG A 371 18.17 -24.06 6.81
CA ARG A 371 19.50 -23.77 7.31
C ARG A 371 20.59 -23.74 6.27
N TYR A 372 20.45 -24.55 5.23
CA TYR A 372 21.42 -24.66 4.14
C TYR A 372 21.22 -23.62 3.04
N TRP A 373 20.18 -22.78 3.12
CA TRP A 373 19.99 -21.71 2.15
C TRP A 373 20.93 -20.55 2.45
N SER A 374 21.34 -19.81 1.41
CA SER A 374 22.32 -18.73 1.51
C SER A 374 21.96 -17.69 2.57
N GLY A 375 20.69 -17.33 2.71
CA GLY A 375 20.26 -16.37 3.73
C GLY A 375 20.41 -16.84 5.19
N ARG A 376 20.60 -18.15 5.45
CA ARG A 376 21.01 -18.69 6.76
C ARG A 376 22.53 -18.85 6.84
N GLN A 377 23.16 -19.25 5.73
CA GLN A 377 24.60 -19.50 5.66
C GLN A 377 25.44 -18.21 5.76
N VAL A 378 24.94 -17.09 5.21
CA VAL A 378 25.64 -15.80 5.19
C VAL A 378 26.03 -15.31 6.60
N PHE A 379 25.26 -15.63 7.63
CA PHE A 379 25.57 -15.22 9.01
C PHE A 379 26.79 -15.93 9.61
N ASN A 380 27.14 -17.10 9.05
CA ASN A 380 28.31 -17.89 9.45
C ASN A 380 29.47 -17.74 8.46
N ALA A 381 29.32 -16.93 7.40
CA ALA A 381 30.38 -16.70 6.44
C ALA A 381 31.58 -16.00 7.11
N PRO A 382 32.84 -16.38 6.77
CA PRO A 382 34.02 -15.74 7.32
C PRO A 382 34.05 -14.22 7.10
N ASP A 383 33.57 -13.78 5.94
CA ASP A 383 33.36 -12.37 5.61
C ASP A 383 31.86 -12.04 5.60
N ARG A 384 31.31 -11.83 6.80
CA ARG A 384 29.86 -11.66 7.05
C ARG A 384 29.25 -10.42 6.38
N PHE A 385 30.06 -9.40 6.05
CA PHE A 385 29.57 -8.13 5.49
C PHE A 385 29.73 -8.03 3.97
N SER A 386 30.52 -8.92 3.38
CA SER A 386 30.54 -9.13 1.94
C SER A 386 29.38 -9.99 1.46
N ILE A 387 29.21 -10.05 0.15
CA ILE A 387 28.16 -10.82 -0.49
C ILE A 387 28.51 -12.30 -0.46
N HIS A 388 27.61 -13.10 0.10
CA HIS A 388 27.72 -14.54 0.10
C HIS A 388 26.98 -15.12 -1.11
N TYR A 389 27.76 -15.53 -2.11
CA TYR A 389 27.27 -16.26 -3.27
C TYR A 389 27.25 -17.76 -2.98
N GLN A 390 26.16 -18.44 -3.31
CA GLN A 390 26.02 -19.88 -3.05
C GLN A 390 25.10 -20.56 -4.06
N TYR A 391 25.46 -21.79 -4.47
CA TYR A 391 24.55 -22.72 -5.11
C TYR A 391 23.88 -23.63 -4.08
N THR A 392 22.57 -23.81 -4.19
CA THR A 392 21.83 -24.75 -3.34
C THR A 392 21.05 -25.73 -4.18
N ASP A 393 21.42 -27.01 -4.11
CA ASP A 393 20.66 -28.11 -4.71
C ASP A 393 19.38 -28.35 -3.88
N LYS A 394 18.24 -28.42 -4.57
CA LYS A 394 16.93 -28.72 -3.98
C LYS A 394 16.22 -29.79 -4.81
N PRO A 395 15.18 -30.46 -4.28
CA PRO A 395 14.44 -31.47 -5.03
C PRO A 395 13.86 -30.95 -6.35
N ASN A 396 13.52 -29.66 -6.41
CA ASN A 396 12.96 -28.97 -7.57
C ASN A 396 14.01 -28.27 -8.47
N GLY A 397 15.31 -28.46 -8.20
CA GLY A 397 16.40 -27.91 -9.00
C GLY A 397 17.41 -27.08 -8.21
N THR A 398 18.55 -26.81 -8.84
CA THR A 398 19.64 -26.02 -8.25
C THR A 398 19.38 -24.53 -8.46
N HIS A 399 19.56 -23.75 -7.39
CA HIS A 399 19.40 -22.29 -7.41
C HIS A 399 20.70 -21.62 -7.00
N TRP A 400 21.06 -20.55 -7.70
CA TRP A 400 22.14 -19.66 -7.31
C TRP A 400 21.56 -18.47 -6.55
N CYS A 401 22.19 -18.08 -5.45
CA CYS A 401 21.73 -16.98 -4.62
C CYS A 401 22.89 -16.07 -4.21
N ALA A 402 22.65 -14.76 -4.21
CA ALA A 402 23.46 -13.73 -3.57
C ALA A 402 22.77 -13.28 -2.28
N ALA A 403 23.44 -13.46 -1.14
CA ALA A 403 22.93 -13.07 0.18
C ALA A 403 23.81 -11.98 0.81
N TYR A 404 23.16 -10.95 1.35
CA TYR A 404 23.80 -9.83 2.04
C TYR A 404 23.20 -9.68 3.44
N VAL A 405 24.05 -9.45 4.44
CA VAL A 405 23.62 -9.12 5.80
C VAL A 405 23.42 -7.61 5.91
N ASP A 406 22.17 -7.18 6.01
CA ASP A 406 21.81 -5.79 6.27
C ASP A 406 21.86 -5.52 7.79
N PRO A 407 22.82 -4.71 8.27
CA PRO A 407 22.95 -4.41 9.68
C PRO A 407 21.83 -3.45 10.13
N SER A 408 21.09 -3.82 11.19
CA SER A 408 20.11 -2.94 11.82
C SER A 408 20.35 -2.82 13.32
N ARG A 409 19.84 -1.74 13.94
CA ARG A 409 20.07 -1.42 15.37
C ARG A 409 19.55 -2.50 16.33
N GLU A 410 18.54 -3.26 15.95
CA GLU A 410 17.89 -4.25 16.83
C GLU A 410 18.16 -5.70 16.40
N ARG A 411 18.20 -5.97 15.09
CA ARG A 411 18.37 -7.30 14.52
C ARG A 411 18.98 -7.22 13.12
N ASN A 412 19.94 -8.07 12.82
CA ASN A 412 20.49 -8.22 11.47
C ASN A 412 19.54 -9.01 10.59
N PHE A 413 19.38 -8.60 9.33
CA PHE A 413 18.58 -9.33 8.35
C PHE A 413 19.45 -9.81 7.19
N ALA A 414 19.19 -11.00 6.69
CA ALA A 414 19.71 -11.46 5.41
C ALA A 414 18.73 -11.06 4.32
N ILE A 415 19.22 -10.33 3.32
CA ILE A 415 18.53 -10.06 2.07
C ILE A 415 19.13 -10.98 1.01
N THR A 416 18.30 -11.84 0.41
CA THR A 416 18.74 -12.80 -0.60
C THR A 416 17.99 -12.57 -1.90
N LEU A 417 18.72 -12.50 -3.01
CA LEU A 417 18.20 -12.60 -4.36
C LEU A 417 18.75 -13.90 -4.96
N GLY A 418 17.93 -14.65 -5.68
CA GLY A 418 18.42 -15.81 -6.42
C GLY A 418 17.67 -16.09 -7.70
N VAL A 419 18.26 -16.99 -8.50
CA VAL A 419 17.78 -17.42 -9.81
C VAL A 419 18.03 -18.92 -10.00
N PRO A 420 17.36 -19.58 -10.96
CA PRO A 420 17.69 -20.93 -11.37
C PRO A 420 19.15 -21.04 -11.83
N TYR A 421 19.74 -22.23 -11.69
CA TYR A 421 21.14 -22.51 -12.07
C TYR A 421 21.49 -22.02 -13.48
N GLU A 422 20.63 -22.25 -14.47
CA GLU A 422 20.88 -21.86 -15.86
C GLU A 422 21.06 -20.35 -16.06
N ASP A 423 20.38 -19.55 -15.23
CA ASP A 423 20.41 -18.08 -15.29
C ASP A 423 21.55 -17.47 -14.49
N SER A 424 22.18 -18.25 -13.59
CA SER A 424 23.36 -17.82 -12.83
C SER A 424 24.50 -17.33 -13.73
N ARG A 425 24.58 -17.84 -14.97
CA ARG A 425 25.59 -17.45 -15.97
C ARG A 425 25.67 -15.94 -16.23
N TRP A 426 24.58 -15.20 -15.96
CA TRP A 426 24.50 -13.76 -16.18
C TRP A 426 24.99 -12.92 -15.00
N PHE A 427 25.24 -13.53 -13.85
CA PHE A 427 25.54 -12.84 -12.60
C PHE A 427 27.02 -12.86 -12.24
N ARG A 428 27.45 -11.80 -11.55
CA ARG A 428 28.70 -11.78 -10.80
C ARG A 428 28.62 -12.82 -9.67
N GLY A 429 29.74 -13.46 -9.34
CA GLY A 429 29.78 -14.46 -8.27
C GLY A 429 29.25 -15.84 -8.67
N ARG A 430 28.95 -16.06 -9.96
CA ARG A 430 28.59 -17.37 -10.51
C ARG A 430 29.67 -18.43 -10.36
N ASP A 431 30.94 -18.04 -10.24
CA ASP A 431 32.06 -18.97 -10.10
C ASP A 431 32.30 -19.40 -8.64
N THR A 432 31.36 -19.08 -7.73
CA THR A 432 31.43 -19.48 -6.32
C THR A 432 31.53 -20.99 -6.15
N THR A 433 32.40 -21.41 -5.24
CA THR A 433 32.55 -22.82 -4.83
C THR A 433 31.67 -23.17 -3.63
N ASN A 434 30.95 -22.19 -3.07
CA ASN A 434 30.02 -22.42 -1.96
C ASN A 434 28.81 -23.19 -2.48
N THR A 435 28.70 -24.45 -2.08
CA THR A 435 27.59 -25.33 -2.46
C THR A 435 26.93 -25.91 -1.22
N ALA A 436 25.62 -26.09 -1.27
CA ALA A 436 24.86 -26.72 -0.21
C ALA A 436 23.75 -27.60 -0.80
N LYS A 437 23.33 -28.63 -0.05
CA LYS A 437 22.21 -29.48 -0.42
C LYS A 437 21.08 -29.31 0.59
N SER A 438 19.88 -29.06 0.10
CA SER A 438 18.68 -28.90 0.91
C SER A 438 17.64 -29.91 0.43
N ALA A 439 17.21 -30.80 1.33
CA ALA A 439 16.08 -31.69 1.06
C ALA A 439 14.73 -31.06 1.42
N CYS A 440 14.70 -29.81 1.88
CA CYS A 440 13.48 -29.14 2.29
C CYS A 440 12.64 -28.71 1.06
N PRO A 441 11.29 -28.74 1.13
CA PRO A 441 10.50 -28.86 2.35
C PRO A 441 10.37 -30.29 2.90
N ASP A 442 10.52 -31.34 2.10
CA ASP A 442 10.12 -32.72 2.46
C ASP A 442 11.14 -33.52 3.29
N GLY A 443 12.39 -33.05 3.40
CA GLY A 443 13.44 -33.71 4.17
C GLY A 443 13.55 -33.29 5.64
N GLU A 444 14.38 -34.02 6.40
CA GLU A 444 14.67 -33.76 7.83
C GLU A 444 15.33 -32.39 8.09
N CYS A 445 15.72 -31.68 7.04
CA CYS A 445 16.78 -30.69 7.07
C CYS A 445 16.51 -29.49 7.99
N CYS A 446 15.25 -29.10 8.22
CA CYS A 446 14.89 -27.90 9.02
C CYS A 446 13.64 -28.02 9.89
N ARG A 447 12.95 -29.16 9.85
CA ARG A 447 11.79 -29.43 10.71
C ARG A 447 12.13 -30.31 11.91
N ARG A 448 13.22 -31.08 11.84
CA ARG A 448 13.70 -31.96 12.90
C ARG A 448 15.22 -31.90 13.01
N PRO A 449 15.79 -32.11 14.20
CA PRO A 449 17.22 -32.34 14.34
C PRO A 449 17.64 -33.65 13.65
N PRO A 450 18.87 -33.73 13.11
CA PRO A 450 19.42 -34.99 12.61
C PRO A 450 19.30 -36.10 13.64
N ALA A 451 18.94 -37.32 13.21
CA ALA A 451 18.66 -38.44 14.10
C ALA A 451 19.80 -38.73 15.09
N ASP A 452 21.06 -38.55 14.68
CA ASP A 452 22.23 -38.76 15.53
C ASP A 452 22.33 -37.73 16.67
N LEU A 453 22.05 -36.46 16.37
CA LEU A 453 22.02 -35.39 17.37
C LEU A 453 20.82 -35.54 18.30
N ALA A 454 19.65 -35.86 17.75
CA ALA A 454 18.44 -36.10 18.54
C ALA A 454 18.65 -37.25 19.53
N ARG A 455 19.19 -38.39 19.07
CA ARG A 455 19.50 -39.54 19.94
C ARG A 455 20.42 -39.18 21.12
N ARG A 456 21.35 -38.23 20.93
CA ARG A 456 22.28 -37.80 21.98
C ARG A 456 21.69 -36.77 22.94
N TRP A 457 20.83 -35.87 22.47
CA TRP A 457 20.52 -34.64 23.20
C TRP A 457 19.04 -34.38 23.48
N ASP A 458 18.09 -35.09 22.84
CA ASP A 458 16.65 -34.78 22.92
C ASP A 458 16.08 -34.75 24.34
N GLN A 459 16.55 -35.65 25.21
CA GLN A 459 16.13 -35.70 26.62
C GLN A 459 17.14 -35.05 27.58
N PHE A 460 18.26 -34.55 27.05
CA PHE A 460 19.40 -34.06 27.84
C PHE A 460 19.65 -32.55 27.63
N ALA A 461 18.83 -31.88 26.83
CA ALA A 461 18.93 -30.47 26.52
C ALA A 461 17.68 -29.74 27.01
N TRP A 462 17.86 -28.68 27.82
CA TRP A 462 16.78 -27.79 28.23
C TRP A 462 17.13 -26.33 27.91
N PRO A 463 16.68 -25.80 26.76
CA PRO A 463 17.00 -24.43 26.38
C PRO A 463 16.12 -23.43 27.15
N SER A 464 16.74 -22.36 27.66
CA SER A 464 16.01 -21.19 28.16
C SER A 464 15.79 -20.20 27.01
N ALA A 465 14.55 -20.09 26.53
CA ALA A 465 14.22 -19.21 25.43
C ALA A 465 14.27 -17.73 25.83
N ARG A 466 14.81 -16.87 24.95
CA ARG A 466 14.64 -15.42 25.10
C ARG A 466 13.23 -15.02 24.67
N ALA A 467 12.48 -14.37 25.56
CA ALA A 467 11.17 -13.82 25.23
C ALA A 467 11.33 -12.65 24.25
N HIS A 468 11.05 -12.87 22.96
CA HIS A 468 10.89 -11.78 22.01
C HIS A 468 9.44 -11.27 22.10
N SER A 469 9.25 -9.94 22.12
CA SER A 469 7.94 -9.27 22.22
C SER A 469 6.91 -9.70 21.16
N HIS A 470 7.35 -10.33 20.07
CA HIS A 470 6.50 -10.85 18.99
C HIS A 470 6.17 -12.35 19.10
N VAL A 471 6.77 -13.11 20.03
CA VAL A 471 6.60 -14.57 20.17
C VAL A 471 5.23 -14.97 20.75
N LEU A 472 4.46 -14.01 21.26
CA LEU A 472 3.06 -14.23 21.63
C LEU A 472 2.10 -14.31 20.42
N ALA A 473 2.59 -14.03 19.20
CA ALA A 473 1.83 -14.21 17.97
C ALA A 473 2.23 -15.53 17.28
N ALA A 474 1.37 -16.54 17.43
CA ALA A 474 1.37 -17.82 16.71
C ALA A 474 2.73 -18.56 16.63
N LEU A 475 3.02 -19.36 17.66
CA LEU A 475 4.12 -20.32 17.63
C LEU A 475 3.82 -21.47 16.66
N PRO A 476 4.79 -21.89 15.84
CA PRO A 476 4.65 -23.12 15.06
C PRO A 476 4.55 -24.33 16.01
N PRO A 477 3.67 -25.32 15.72
CA PRO A 477 3.52 -26.50 16.56
C PRO A 477 4.81 -27.34 16.60
N GLY A 478 5.20 -27.80 17.79
CA GLY A 478 6.19 -28.86 17.98
C GLY A 478 7.65 -28.43 18.21
N THR A 479 7.94 -27.21 18.67
CA THR A 479 9.30 -26.77 19.06
C THR A 479 9.29 -25.89 20.31
N PHE A 480 10.40 -25.85 21.05
CA PHE A 480 10.60 -24.85 22.10
C PHE A 480 10.49 -23.41 21.53
N PRO A 481 9.68 -22.51 22.13
CA PRO A 481 9.41 -21.19 21.58
C PRO A 481 10.66 -20.39 21.19
N GLY A 482 10.85 -20.14 19.89
CA GLY A 482 11.95 -19.30 19.40
C GLY A 482 13.35 -19.93 19.45
N VAL A 483 13.48 -21.24 19.67
CA VAL A 483 14.77 -21.96 19.71
C VAL A 483 14.96 -22.83 18.46
N ASP A 484 16.20 -23.02 17.98
CA ASP A 484 16.56 -24.04 16.98
C ASP A 484 17.21 -25.22 17.70
N GLU A 485 16.49 -26.33 17.83
CA GLU A 485 16.98 -27.53 18.54
C GLU A 485 18.24 -28.12 17.89
N THR A 486 18.39 -28.02 16.57
CA THR A 486 19.63 -28.51 15.95
C THR A 486 20.82 -27.65 16.31
N ASP A 487 20.64 -26.33 16.38
CA ASP A 487 21.73 -25.44 16.78
C ASP A 487 22.13 -25.70 18.24
N VAL A 488 21.15 -25.91 19.13
CA VAL A 488 21.38 -26.31 20.53
C VAL A 488 22.12 -27.65 20.60
N TYR A 489 21.65 -28.68 19.88
CA TYR A 489 22.27 -30.01 19.94
C TYR A 489 23.67 -30.00 19.34
N THR A 490 23.90 -29.23 18.26
CA THR A 490 25.22 -29.06 17.65
C THR A 490 26.17 -28.27 18.56
N PHE A 491 25.66 -27.33 19.34
CA PHE A 491 26.43 -26.64 20.37
C PHE A 491 26.87 -27.63 21.47
N LEU A 492 25.92 -28.39 22.04
CA LEU A 492 26.22 -29.40 23.06
C LEU A 492 27.21 -30.44 22.55
N ASP A 493 27.05 -30.90 21.31
CA ASP A 493 27.93 -31.88 20.68
C ASP A 493 29.38 -31.41 20.56
N ARG A 494 29.59 -30.13 20.21
CA ARG A 494 30.92 -29.51 20.12
C ARG A 494 31.59 -29.39 21.49
N HIS A 495 30.83 -29.16 22.55
CA HIS A 495 31.33 -28.96 23.91
C HIS A 495 31.41 -30.25 24.74
N ALA A 496 30.77 -31.34 24.31
CA ALA A 496 30.88 -32.64 24.96
C ALA A 496 32.17 -33.40 24.60
N GLN A 497 32.86 -32.98 23.54
CA GLN A 497 34.13 -33.56 23.07
C GLN A 497 35.37 -32.86 23.66
N SER A 498 35.18 -31.77 24.42
CA SER A 498 36.20 -31.07 25.21
C SER A 498 36.06 -31.42 26.68
#